data_AF-A0A960SQ87-F1
#
_entry.id   AF-A0A960SQ87-F1
#
_cell.length_a   1.000
_cell.length_b   1.000
_cell.length_c   1.000
_cell.angle_alpha   90.00
_cell.angle_beta   90.00
_cell.angle_gamma   90.00
#
_symmetry.space_group_name_H-M   'P 1'
#
loop_
_entity.id
_entity.type
_entity.pdbx_description
1 polymer ?
#
loop_
_entity_poly.entity_id
_entity_poly.type
_entity_poly.pdbx_seq_one_letter_code
_entity_poly.pdbx_strand_id
1 'polypeptide(L)'
;SALAYNEECLRCHSAQRGPYVFEHEAMREGCNVCHDAHGSVNDKLLVARNASLCLRCHFQQQTGPGVVLIGGQNHADFLGRGTCWTSGCHEAVHGSRVSSSLRY
;
A
#
# COMPACT_ATOMS: atom_id res chain seq x y z
N SER A 1 17.31 -11.91 -5.68
CA SER A 1 16.19 -11.35 -6.47
C SER A 1 15.07 -10.96 -5.51
N ALA A 2 14.12 -10.13 -5.95
CA ALA A 2 12.95 -9.75 -5.14
C ALA A 2 12.16 -10.97 -4.64
N LEU A 3 11.99 -11.99 -5.48
CA LEU A 3 11.32 -13.24 -5.13
C LEU A 3 12.00 -13.98 -3.97
N ALA A 4 13.33 -14.09 -4.00
CA ALA A 4 14.07 -14.75 -2.92
C ALA A 4 13.99 -13.98 -1.59
N TYR A 5 13.93 -12.64 -1.66
CA TYR A 5 13.76 -11.79 -0.48
C TYR A 5 12.37 -12.02 0.15
N ASN A 6 11.31 -12.02 -0.66
CA ASN A 6 9.96 -12.28 -0.19
C ASN A 6 9.82 -13.63 0.50
N GLU A 7 10.41 -14.69 -0.06
CA GLU A 7 10.30 -16.00 0.55
C GLU A 7 10.89 -16.04 1.96
N GLU A 8 11.98 -15.34 2.23
CA GLU A 8 12.54 -15.29 3.59
C GLU A 8 11.58 -14.59 4.56
N CYS A 9 10.94 -13.49 4.15
CA CYS A 9 9.89 -12.83 4.94
C CYS A 9 8.68 -13.76 5.16
N LEU A 10 8.23 -14.46 4.11
CA LEU A 10 7.03 -15.29 4.10
C LEU A 10 7.19 -16.61 4.87
N ARG A 11 8.41 -16.99 5.27
CA ARG A 11 8.63 -18.10 6.22
C ARG A 11 7.94 -17.85 7.55
N CYS A 12 7.90 -16.60 8.00
CA CYS A 12 7.24 -16.19 9.24
C CYS A 12 5.92 -15.45 8.98
N HIS A 13 5.84 -14.63 7.92
CA HIS A 13 4.65 -13.85 7.57
C HIS A 13 3.73 -14.57 6.58
N SER A 14 3.37 -15.82 6.89
CA SER A 14 2.57 -16.68 6.00
C SER A 14 1.20 -16.10 5.64
N ALA A 15 0.61 -15.26 6.50
CA ALA A 15 -0.64 -14.56 6.23
C ALA A 15 -0.55 -13.59 5.03
N GLN A 16 0.65 -13.13 4.67
CA GLN A 16 0.87 -12.20 3.55
C GLN A 16 1.16 -12.92 2.22
N ARG A 17 1.21 -14.25 2.21
CA ARG A 17 1.54 -15.05 1.01
C ARG A 17 0.43 -15.03 -0.04
N GLY A 18 -0.81 -14.73 0.35
CA GLY A 18 -1.97 -14.93 -0.51
C GLY A 18 -2.37 -16.41 -0.62
N PRO A 19 -3.08 -16.82 -1.69
CA PRO A 19 -3.39 -16.02 -2.87
C PRO A 19 -4.42 -14.92 -2.59
N TYR A 20 -4.33 -13.84 -3.37
CA TYR A 20 -5.28 -12.74 -3.39
C TYR A 20 -6.01 -12.73 -4.74
N VAL A 21 -7.30 -12.37 -4.73
CA VAL A 21 -8.06 -12.16 -5.97
C VAL A 21 -7.56 -10.89 -6.66
N PHE A 22 -7.24 -9.88 -5.85
CA PHE A 22 -6.66 -8.62 -6.27
C PHE A 22 -5.32 -8.44 -5.57
N GLU A 23 -4.26 -8.91 -6.23
CA GLU A 23 -2.88 -8.74 -5.78
C GLU A 23 -2.47 -7.25 -5.85
N HIS A 24 -1.75 -6.77 -4.83
CA HIS A 24 -1.02 -5.52 -4.94
C HIS A 24 0.29 -5.80 -5.66
N GLU A 25 0.43 -5.34 -6.91
CA GLU A 25 1.54 -5.69 -7.80
C GLU A 25 2.92 -5.37 -7.20
N ALA A 26 3.02 -4.34 -6.35
CA ALA A 26 4.23 -4.00 -5.61
C ALA A 26 4.78 -5.15 -4.76
N MET A 27 3.94 -6.12 -4.35
CA MET A 27 4.39 -7.31 -3.62
C MET A 27 5.39 -8.15 -4.42
N ARG A 28 5.39 -8.05 -5.75
CA ARG A 28 6.36 -8.76 -6.62
C ARG A 28 7.74 -8.12 -6.61
N GLU A 29 7.84 -6.85 -6.19
CA GLU A 29 9.09 -6.08 -6.17
C GLU A 29 9.90 -6.28 -4.88
N GLY A 30 9.28 -6.85 -3.85
CA GLY A 30 9.95 -7.16 -2.59
C GLY A 30 9.24 -6.52 -1.39
N CYS A 31 9.14 -7.21 -0.25
CA CYS A 31 8.62 -6.63 0.99
C CYS A 31 9.40 -5.37 1.41
N ASN A 32 10.68 -5.28 1.02
CA ASN A 32 11.56 -4.15 1.32
C ASN A 32 11.26 -2.87 0.52
N VAL A 33 10.37 -2.92 -0.47
CA VAL A 33 9.90 -1.70 -1.16
C VAL A 33 9.08 -0.84 -0.19
N CYS A 34 8.38 -1.47 0.74
CA CYS A 34 7.57 -0.81 1.75
C CYS A 34 8.19 -0.83 3.15
N HIS A 35 8.92 -1.91 3.50
CA HIS A 35 9.42 -2.13 4.86
C HIS A 35 10.96 -2.08 4.96
N ASP A 36 11.47 -1.59 6.09
CA ASP A 36 12.87 -1.77 6.51
C ASP A 36 12.93 -2.80 7.64
N ALA A 37 13.37 -4.01 7.31
CA ALA A 37 13.42 -5.13 8.25
C ALA A 37 14.36 -4.89 9.44
N HIS A 38 15.31 -3.94 9.34
CA HIS A 38 16.25 -3.65 10.42
C HIS A 38 15.74 -2.58 11.39
N GLY A 39 14.65 -1.90 11.06
CA GLY A 39 14.09 -0.83 11.88
C GLY A 39 13.68 0.39 11.06
N SER A 40 12.64 1.07 11.51
CA SER A 40 12.26 2.37 10.98
C SER A 40 11.70 3.25 12.10
N VAL A 41 11.82 4.56 11.93
CA VAL A 41 11.12 5.54 12.78
C VAL A 41 9.63 5.60 12.48
N ASN A 42 9.19 5.02 11.35
CA ASN A 42 7.78 4.97 10.97
C ASN A 42 7.14 3.67 11.48
N ASP A 43 5.86 3.76 11.83
CA ASP A 43 5.05 2.60 12.23
C ASP A 43 5.15 1.46 11.22
N LYS A 44 5.03 0.22 11.70
CA LYS A 44 5.10 -1.01 10.90
C LYS A 44 6.38 -1.14 10.08
N LEU A 45 7.47 -0.54 10.55
CA LEU A 45 8.77 -0.57 9.89
C LEU A 45 8.75 0.05 8.48
N LEU A 46 7.87 1.02 8.20
CA LEU A 46 7.73 1.53 6.84
C LEU A 46 8.90 2.43 6.42
N VAL A 47 9.31 2.36 5.16
CA VAL A 47 10.40 3.21 4.61
C VAL A 47 9.96 4.67 4.38
N ALA A 48 8.67 4.96 4.48
CA ALA A 48 8.09 6.30 4.53
C ALA A 48 6.81 6.31 5.35
N ARG A 49 6.48 7.48 5.89
CA ARG A 49 5.27 7.68 6.69
C ARG A 49 4.00 7.74 5.83
N ASN A 50 2.94 7.09 6.29
CA ASN A 50 1.55 7.30 5.84
C ASN A 50 1.42 7.40 4.31
N ALA A 51 0.71 8.42 3.82
CA ALA A 51 0.45 8.65 2.41
C ALA A 51 1.73 8.82 1.58
N SER A 52 2.82 9.31 2.17
CA SER A 52 4.07 9.50 1.42
C SER A 52 4.67 8.21 0.89
N LEU A 53 4.33 7.05 1.48
CA LEU A 53 4.72 5.75 0.92
C LEU A 53 3.88 5.43 -0.33
N CYS A 54 2.56 5.45 -0.20
CA CYS A 54 1.61 5.10 -1.27
C CYS A 54 1.78 6.01 -2.49
N LEU A 55 1.99 7.31 -2.27
CA LEU A 55 2.14 8.33 -3.30
C LEU A 55 3.43 8.19 -4.12
N ARG A 56 4.36 7.30 -3.75
CA ARG A 56 5.53 6.97 -4.57
C ARG A 56 5.13 6.31 -5.89
N CYS A 57 4.02 5.56 -5.87
CA CYS A 57 3.48 4.88 -7.06
C CYS A 57 2.09 5.42 -7.44
N HIS A 58 1.25 5.75 -6.46
CA HIS A 58 -0.10 6.26 -6.69
C HIS A 58 -0.10 7.79 -6.75
N PHE A 59 0.33 8.34 -7.88
CA PHE A 59 0.48 9.79 -8.05
C PHE A 59 -0.80 10.57 -7.74
N GLN A 60 -0.65 11.65 -6.97
CA GLN A 60 -1.71 12.61 -6.67
C GLN A 60 -1.69 13.75 -7.68
N GLN A 61 -2.81 13.96 -8.36
CA GLN A 61 -3.00 15.04 -9.32
C GLN A 61 -4.14 15.96 -8.89
N GLN A 62 -3.89 17.26 -8.81
CA GLN A 62 -4.94 18.27 -8.67
C GLN A 62 -5.31 18.78 -10.06
N THR A 63 -6.54 18.48 -10.51
CA THR A 63 -7.00 18.83 -11.86
C THR A 63 -7.94 20.02 -11.88
N GLY A 64 -8.39 20.50 -10.71
CA GLY A 64 -9.25 21.67 -10.57
C GLY A 64 -9.61 21.92 -9.10
N PRO A 65 -10.38 23.00 -8.82
CA PRO A 65 -10.83 23.29 -7.46
C PRO A 65 -11.64 22.12 -6.89
N GLY A 66 -11.20 21.57 -5.76
CA GLY A 66 -11.88 20.45 -5.10
C GLY A 66 -11.77 19.10 -5.81
N VAL A 67 -10.91 18.95 -6.83
CA VAL A 67 -10.69 17.67 -7.51
C VAL A 67 -9.25 17.21 -7.28
N VAL A 68 -9.11 16.11 -6.53
CA VAL A 68 -7.83 15.48 -6.25
C VAL A 68 -7.88 14.04 -6.73
N LEU A 69 -7.23 13.74 -7.85
CA LEU A 69 -7.17 12.39 -8.39
C LEU A 69 -5.98 11.63 -7.79
N ILE A 70 -6.23 10.43 -7.28
CA ILE A 70 -5.21 9.46 -6.85
C ILE A 70 -5.61 8.12 -7.45
N GLY A 71 -4.69 7.48 -8.19
CA GLY A 71 -5.02 6.25 -8.92
C GLY A 71 -6.20 6.41 -9.90
N GLY A 72 -6.39 7.62 -10.45
CA GLY A 72 -7.47 7.94 -11.39
C GLY A 72 -8.86 8.14 -10.77
N GLN A 73 -9.01 8.03 -9.45
CA GLN A 73 -10.27 8.27 -8.74
C GLN A 73 -10.21 9.59 -7.96
N ASN A 74 -11.32 10.31 -7.86
CA ASN A 74 -11.39 11.53 -7.05
C ASN A 74 -11.42 11.19 -5.56
N HIS A 75 -10.42 11.70 -4.83
CA HIS A 75 -10.17 11.45 -3.42
C HIS A 75 -10.49 12.66 -2.52
N ALA A 76 -10.93 13.78 -3.09
CA ALA A 76 -11.10 15.04 -2.35
C ALA A 76 -11.91 14.89 -1.05
N ASP A 77 -13.01 14.13 -1.09
CA ASP A 77 -13.91 13.91 0.06
C ASP A 77 -13.40 12.86 1.07
N PHE A 78 -12.33 12.15 0.71
CA PHE A 78 -11.79 11.03 1.49
C PHE A 78 -10.50 11.40 2.22
N LEU A 79 -9.73 12.36 1.70
CA LEU A 79 -8.45 12.79 2.30
C LEU A 79 -8.60 13.32 3.73
N GLY A 80 -9.77 13.82 4.10
CA GLY A 80 -10.08 14.25 5.48
C GLY A 80 -10.43 13.13 6.46
N ARG A 81 -10.64 11.89 5.99
CA ARG A 81 -11.16 10.77 6.80
C ARG A 81 -10.07 9.95 7.49
N GLY A 82 -8.82 10.08 7.06
CA GLY A 82 -7.71 9.31 7.61
C GLY A 82 -6.57 9.15 6.61
N THR A 83 -5.62 8.27 6.92
CA THR A 83 -4.57 7.90 5.96
C THR A 83 -5.16 6.95 4.92
N CYS A 84 -4.38 6.65 3.87
CA CYS A 84 -4.76 5.69 2.84
C CYS A 84 -5.32 4.41 3.49
N TRP A 85 -4.56 3.74 4.35
CA TRP A 85 -4.95 2.46 4.93
C TRP A 85 -5.74 2.53 6.26
N THR A 86 -5.85 3.68 6.92
CA THR A 86 -6.66 3.81 8.17
C THR A 86 -8.05 4.40 7.95
N SER A 87 -8.37 4.81 6.72
CA SER A 87 -9.64 5.46 6.38
C SER A 87 -10.79 4.48 6.06
N GLY A 88 -10.59 3.16 6.18
CA GLY A 88 -11.60 2.18 5.80
C GLY A 88 -11.59 1.76 4.33
N CYS A 89 -10.75 2.38 3.48
CA CYS A 89 -10.79 2.18 2.03
C CYS A 89 -9.65 1.33 1.45
N HIS A 90 -8.49 1.31 2.09
CA HIS A 90 -7.27 0.65 1.61
C HIS A 90 -6.66 -0.24 2.70
N GLU A 91 -7.50 -1.07 3.32
CA GLU A 91 -7.13 -1.82 4.54
C GLU A 91 -6.39 -3.13 4.25
N ALA A 92 -6.32 -3.55 2.98
CA ALA A 92 -5.74 -4.82 2.54
C ALA A 92 -4.52 -4.61 1.64
N VAL A 93 -3.58 -3.74 2.06
CA VAL A 93 -2.41 -3.26 1.29
C VAL A 93 -1.46 -4.36 0.75
N HIS A 94 -1.50 -5.58 1.31
CA HIS A 94 -0.71 -6.72 0.80
C HIS A 94 -1.46 -7.52 -0.28
N GLY A 95 -2.75 -7.22 -0.49
CA GLY A 95 -3.64 -7.88 -1.43
C GLY A 95 -5.02 -8.14 -0.83
N SER A 96 -6.04 -8.15 -1.70
CA SER A 96 -7.45 -8.25 -1.30
C SER A 96 -8.13 -9.46 -1.94
N ARG A 97 -9.08 -10.05 -1.21
CA ARG A 97 -9.96 -11.13 -1.73
C ARG A 97 -11.37 -10.67 -2.07
N VAL A 98 -11.73 -9.43 -1.71
CA VAL A 98 -13.12 -8.96 -1.74
C VAL A 98 -13.34 -7.78 -2.69
N SER A 99 -12.37 -6.87 -2.79
CA SER A 99 -12.45 -5.70 -3.67
C SER A 99 -11.08 -5.25 -4.12
N SER A 100 -10.99 -4.84 -5.38
CA SER A 100 -9.78 -4.30 -5.99
C SER A 100 -9.33 -3.01 -5.29
N SER A 101 -10.25 -2.18 -4.79
CA SER A 101 -9.93 -0.90 -4.14
C SER A 101 -9.13 -1.08 -2.84
N LEU A 102 -9.35 -2.16 -2.10
CA LEU A 102 -8.72 -2.35 -0.79
C LEU A 102 -7.21 -2.64 -0.85
N ARG A 103 -6.68 -2.98 -2.03
CA ARG A 103 -5.29 -3.46 -2.19
C ARG A 103 -4.22 -2.37 -2.26
N TYR A 104 -4.65 -1.13 -2.47
CA TYR A 104 -3.77 0.04 -2.55
C TYR A 104 -3.38 0.55 -1.17
#